data_AF-G8QLU8-F1
#
_entry.id   AF-G8QLU8-F1
#
_cell.length_a   1.000
_cell.length_b   1.000
_cell.length_c   1.000
_cell.angle_alpha   90.00
_cell.angle_beta   90.00
_cell.angle_gamma   90.00
#
_symmetry.space_group_name_H-M   'P 1'
#
loop_
_entity.id
_entity.type
_entity.pdbx_description
1 polymer ?
#
loop_
_entity_poly.entity_id
_entity_poly.type
_entity_poly.pdbx_seq_one_letter_code
_entity_poly.pdbx_strand_id
1 'polypeptide(L)'
;MEQRFSDQQLERIIDEATIYMCACPAQVAAAIRDLRGLYRYQQDCLEAPSSERPVHQLIAASTNTAHAELEECLDRVLDLEGWDRQTLRMPEGLRRKREESLAGL
;
A
#
# COMPACT_ATOMS: atom_id res chain seq x y z
N MET A 1 0.05 -3.45 -14.82
CA MET A 1 -0.34 -3.42 -13.40
C MET A 1 -1.54 -2.52 -13.25
N GLU A 2 -2.64 -3.07 -12.73
CA GLU A 2 -3.87 -2.32 -12.45
C GLU A 2 -3.74 -1.61 -11.10
N GLN A 3 -4.20 -0.37 -10.97
CA GLN A 3 -4.07 0.43 -9.75
C GLN A 3 -5.46 0.78 -9.22
N ARG A 4 -5.84 0.28 -8.04
CA ARG A 4 -7.11 0.63 -7.38
C ARG A 4 -6.99 1.95 -6.63
N PHE A 5 -5.83 2.19 -6.01
CA PHE A 5 -5.47 3.46 -5.41
C PHE A 5 -4.49 4.23 -6.30
N SER A 6 -4.69 5.53 -6.48
CA SER A 6 -3.67 6.39 -7.09
C SER A 6 -2.48 6.63 -6.14
N ASP A 7 -1.32 7.03 -6.66
CA ASP A 7 -0.17 7.39 -5.83
C ASP A 7 -0.51 8.49 -4.80
N GLN A 8 -1.34 9.47 -5.20
CA GLN A 8 -1.81 10.53 -4.32
C GLN A 8 -2.71 9.98 -3.18
N GLN A 9 -3.56 8.99 -3.46
CA GLN A 9 -4.38 8.35 -2.43
C GLN A 9 -3.52 7.55 -1.45
N LEU A 10 -2.50 6.85 -1.93
CA LEU A 10 -1.55 6.13 -1.08
C LEU A 10 -0.77 7.10 -0.17
N GLU A 11 -0.30 8.23 -0.69
CA GLU A 11 0.33 9.30 0.09
C GLU A 11 -0.62 9.86 1.15
N ARG A 12 -1.87 10.14 0.78
CA ARG A 12 -2.89 10.62 1.70
C ARG A 12 -3.14 9.66 2.87
N ILE A 13 -3.21 8.35 2.58
CA ILE A 13 -3.39 7.31 3.59
C ILE A 13 -2.20 7.26 4.55
N ILE A 14 -0.97 7.34 4.01
CA ILE A 14 0.26 7.38 4.81
C ILE A 14 0.26 8.59 5.75
N ASP A 15 -0.01 9.79 5.22
CA ASP A 15 -0.02 11.03 6.00
C ASP A 15 -1.04 10.99 7.14
N GLU A 16 -2.28 10.57 6.85
CA GLU A 16 -3.33 10.43 7.87
C GLU A 16 -2.92 9.40 8.93
N ALA A 17 -2.40 8.25 8.52
CA ALA A 17 -1.97 7.20 9.45
C ALA A 17 -0.79 7.62 10.34
N THR A 18 0.13 8.45 9.86
CA THR A 18 1.20 9.06 10.66
C THR A 18 0.64 10.02 11.70
N ILE A 19 -0.36 10.83 11.34
CA ILE A 19 -1.02 11.77 12.27
C ILE A 19 -1.70 11.01 13.42
N TYR A 20 -2.25 9.83 13.17
CA TYR A 20 -3.03 9.08 14.15
C TYR A 20 -2.35 7.84 14.73
N MET A 21 -1.03 7.69 14.53
CA MET A 21 -0.23 6.55 15.01
C MET A 21 -0.82 5.17 14.64
N CYS A 22 -1.56 5.10 13.53
CA CYS A 22 -2.12 3.86 13.01
C CYS A 22 -1.18 3.30 11.93
N ALA A 23 -0.13 2.59 12.33
CA ALA A 23 0.92 2.18 11.40
C ALA A 23 0.46 1.20 10.31
N CYS A 24 -0.62 0.43 10.51
CA CYS A 24 -0.99 -0.68 9.63
C CYS A 24 -1.40 -0.24 8.20
N PRO A 25 -2.39 0.65 7.98
CA PRO A 25 -2.73 1.11 6.63
C PRO A 25 -1.59 1.88 5.97
N ALA A 26 -0.81 2.67 6.73
CA ALA A 26 0.41 3.32 6.21
C ALA A 26 1.44 2.30 5.70
N GLN A 27 1.71 1.24 6.45
CA GLN A 27 2.68 0.22 6.06
C GLN A 27 2.25 -0.53 4.79
N VAL A 28 0.97 -0.88 4.68
CA VAL A 28 0.44 -1.51 3.46
C VAL A 28 0.54 -0.55 2.27
N ALA A 29 0.14 0.72 2.44
CA ALA A 29 0.23 1.73 1.40
C ALA A 29 1.68 1.98 0.94
N ALA A 30 2.64 2.03 1.87
CA ALA A 30 4.07 2.15 1.56
C ALA A 30 4.57 0.93 0.75
N ALA A 31 4.23 -0.29 1.17
CA ALA A 31 4.60 -1.50 0.45
C ALA A 31 4.03 -1.54 -0.98
N ILE A 32 2.80 -1.07 -1.20
CA ILE A 32 2.23 -0.93 -2.55
C ILE A 32 3.09 0.00 -3.42
N ARG A 33 3.52 1.14 -2.87
CA ARG A 33 4.38 2.09 -3.61
C ARG A 33 5.74 1.47 -3.96
N ASP A 34 6.33 0.71 -3.04
CA ASP A 34 7.59 0.02 -3.28
C ASP A 34 7.45 -1.05 -4.37
N LEU A 35 6.35 -1.81 -4.37
CA LEU A 35 6.05 -2.77 -5.44
C LEU A 35 5.90 -2.09 -6.81
N ARG A 36 5.29 -0.90 -6.87
CA ARG A 36 5.21 -0.12 -8.11
C ARG A 36 6.59 0.30 -8.60
N GLY A 37 7.45 0.74 -7.69
CA GLY A 37 8.84 1.08 -7.98
C GLY A 37 9.62 -0.11 -8.52
N LEU A 38 9.50 -1.26 -7.86
CA LEU A 38 10.14 -2.51 -8.28
C LEU A 38 9.66 -2.95 -9.67
N TYR A 39 8.35 -2.94 -9.92
CA TYR A 39 7.79 -3.35 -11.21
C TYR A 39 8.31 -2.46 -12.35
N ARG A 40 8.29 -1.12 -12.17
CA ARG A 40 8.81 -0.18 -13.15
C ARG A 40 10.28 -0.44 -13.44
N TYR A 41 11.10 -0.63 -12.40
CA TYR A 41 12.50 -0.98 -12.58
C TYR A 41 12.68 -2.26 -13.41
N GLN A 42 11.87 -3.30 -13.19
CA GLN A 42 11.94 -4.51 -14.02
C GLN A 42 11.52 -4.27 -15.47
N GLN A 43 10.52 -3.41 -15.73
CA GLN A 43 10.14 -3.03 -17.10
C GLN A 43 11.28 -2.31 -17.81
N ASP A 44 11.91 -1.34 -17.15
CA ASP A 44 13.06 -0.61 -17.69
C ASP A 44 14.22 -1.56 -18.05
N CYS A 45 14.47 -2.59 -17.22
CA CYS A 45 15.46 -3.62 -17.53
C CYS A 45 15.06 -4.51 -18.72
N LEU A 46 13.78 -4.82 -18.91
CA LEU A 46 13.31 -5.67 -20.02
C LEU A 46 13.39 -4.99 -21.39
N GLU A 47 13.34 -3.66 -21.40
CA GLU A 47 13.57 -2.83 -22.59
C GLU A 47 15.06 -2.79 -22.99
N ALA A 48 15.98 -3.05 -22.05
CA ALA A 48 17.41 -3.06 -22.32
C ALA A 48 17.86 -4.29 -23.14
N PRO A 49 18.77 -4.13 -24.13
CA PRO A 49 19.16 -5.22 -25.05
C PRO A 49 19.90 -6.41 -24.42
N SER A 50 20.48 -6.25 -23.22
CA SER A 50 21.41 -7.21 -22.61
C SER A 50 20.93 -7.83 -21.30
N SER A 51 19.64 -7.67 -20.95
CA SER A 51 19.12 -8.16 -19.67
C SER A 51 18.81 -9.65 -19.70
N GLU A 52 18.99 -10.34 -18.58
CA GLU A 52 18.55 -11.72 -18.38
C GLU A 52 17.01 -11.75 -18.31
N ARG A 53 16.38 -11.70 -19.49
CA ARG A 53 14.94 -11.53 -19.66
C ARG A 53 14.08 -12.45 -18.76
N PRO A 54 14.39 -13.75 -18.59
CA PRO A 54 13.58 -14.62 -17.74
C PRO A 54 13.52 -14.19 -16.26
N VAL A 55 14.63 -13.68 -15.72
CA VAL A 55 14.70 -13.22 -14.32
C VAL A 55 13.79 -12.01 -14.12
N HIS A 56 13.93 -11.00 -14.98
CA HIS A 56 13.13 -9.78 -14.88
C HIS A 56 11.65 -10.02 -15.15
N GLN A 57 11.30 -10.94 -16.07
CA GLN A 57 9.91 -11.35 -16.29
C GLN A 57 9.31 -12.02 -15.05
N LEU A 58 10.04 -12.93 -14.41
CA LEU A 58 9.58 -13.61 -13.20
C LEU A 58 9.36 -12.61 -12.05
N ILE A 59 10.30 -11.69 -11.83
CA ILE A 59 10.16 -10.66 -10.80
C ILE A 59 8.96 -9.78 -11.13
N ALA A 60 8.86 -9.23 -12.35
CA ALA A 60 7.75 -8.38 -12.75
C ALA A 60 6.39 -9.05 -12.58
N ALA A 61 6.26 -10.33 -12.96
CA ALA A 61 5.04 -11.10 -12.78
C ALA A 61 4.69 -11.29 -11.30
N SER A 62 5.67 -11.66 -10.48
CA SER A 62 5.48 -11.88 -9.03
C SER A 62 5.14 -10.58 -8.31
N THR A 63 5.81 -9.48 -8.66
CA THR A 63 5.53 -8.13 -8.15
C THR A 63 4.12 -7.69 -8.49
N ASN A 64 3.64 -7.95 -9.72
CA ASN A 64 2.28 -7.61 -10.11
C ASN A 64 1.22 -8.41 -9.32
N THR A 65 1.46 -9.69 -9.05
CA THR A 65 0.58 -10.51 -8.20
C THR A 65 0.55 -9.98 -6.76
N ALA A 66 1.71 -9.71 -6.17
CA ALA A 66 1.80 -9.17 -4.81
C ALA A 66 1.15 -7.78 -4.71
N HIS A 67 1.28 -6.96 -5.75
CA HIS A 67 0.67 -5.63 -5.82
C HIS A 67 -0.87 -5.73 -5.78
N ALA A 68 -1.47 -6.61 -6.57
CA ALA A 68 -2.91 -6.82 -6.59
C ALA A 68 -3.46 -7.31 -5.23
N GLU A 69 -2.73 -8.21 -4.58
CA GLU A 69 -3.06 -8.71 -3.23
C GLU A 69 -3.01 -7.59 -2.18
N LEU A 70 -1.96 -6.76 -2.19
CA LEU A 70 -1.84 -5.68 -1.22
C LEU A 70 -2.82 -4.55 -1.46
N GLU A 71 -3.20 -4.27 -2.71
CA GLU A 71 -4.29 -3.33 -3.00
C GLU A 71 -5.63 -3.84 -2.44
N GLU A 72 -5.90 -5.14 -2.51
CA GLU A 72 -7.10 -5.74 -1.90
C GLU A 72 -7.03 -5.71 -0.38
N CYS A 73 -5.86 -6.01 0.18
CA CYS A 73 -5.61 -5.93 1.62
C CYS A 73 -5.87 -4.51 2.13
N LEU A 74 -5.31 -3.49 1.46
CA LEU A 74 -5.52 -2.09 1.85
C LEU A 74 -6.99 -1.70 1.77
N ASP A 75 -7.68 -2.08 0.69
CA ASP A 75 -9.12 -1.85 0.53
C ASP A 75 -9.92 -2.41 1.71
N ARG A 76 -9.66 -3.66 2.10
CA ARG A 76 -10.33 -4.31 3.23
C ARG A 76 -9.95 -3.71 4.57
N VAL A 77 -8.69 -3.28 4.76
CA VAL A 77 -8.23 -2.61 5.98
C VAL A 77 -8.98 -1.28 6.16
N LEU A 78 -9.09 -0.48 5.11
CA LEU A 78 -9.82 0.79 5.15
C LEU A 78 -11.30 0.56 5.53
N ASP A 79 -11.93 -0.51 5.02
CA ASP A 79 -13.30 -0.88 5.38
C ASP A 79 -13.42 -1.35 6.84
N LEU A 80 -12.52 -2.22 7.30
CA LEU A 80 -12.49 -2.73 8.68
C LEU A 80 -12.27 -1.62 9.71
N GLU A 81 -11.43 -0.65 9.37
CA GLU A 81 -11.17 0.53 10.18
C GLU A 81 -12.18 1.66 9.90
N GLY A 82 -13.18 1.47 9.03
CA GLY A 82 -14.25 2.44 8.80
C GLY A 82 -13.79 3.79 8.25
N TRP A 83 -12.73 3.80 7.44
CA TRP A 83 -12.23 5.01 6.78
C TRP A 83 -13.27 5.59 5.81
N ASP A 84 -13.32 6.91 5.72
CA ASP A 84 -14.07 7.58 4.67
C ASP A 84 -13.40 7.30 3.32
N ARG A 85 -14.11 6.58 2.45
CA ARG A 85 -13.60 6.14 1.14
C ARG A 85 -13.44 7.27 0.13
N GLN A 86 -14.11 8.40 0.33
CA GLN A 86 -14.02 9.57 -0.54
C GLN A 86 -12.88 10.49 -0.12
N THR A 87 -12.77 10.75 1.18
CA THR A 87 -11.78 11.70 1.71
C THR A 87 -10.49 11.05 2.22
N LEU A 88 -10.49 9.71 2.34
CA LEU A 88 -9.44 8.88 2.93
C LEU A 88 -9.06 9.36 4.34
N ARG A 89 -10.07 9.73 5.13
CA ARG A 89 -9.92 10.14 6.53
C ARG A 89 -10.33 9.00 7.44
N MET A 90 -9.56 8.80 8.50
CA MET A 90 -9.87 7.80 9.53
C MET A 90 -11.01 8.30 10.44
N PRO A 91 -11.92 7.43 10.93
CA PRO A 91 -13.01 7.85 11.80
C PRO A 91 -12.51 8.23 13.20
N GLU A 92 -13.10 9.27 13.79
CA GLU A 92 -12.69 9.84 15.08
C GLU A 92 -12.73 8.85 16.26
N GLY A 93 -13.52 7.76 16.14
CA GLY A 93 -13.75 6.76 17.18
C GLY A 93 -12.70 5.66 17.30
N LEU A 94 -11.90 5.39 16.25
CA LEU A 94 -10.80 4.42 16.31
C LEU A 94 -9.66 4.88 17.25
N ARG A 95 -9.53 6.21 17.38
CA ARG A 95 -8.60 6.92 18.26
C ARG A 95 -8.65 6.39 19.70
N ARG A 96 -9.86 6.24 20.26
CA ARG A 96 -10.06 5.94 21.69
C ARG A 96 -9.72 4.49 22.05
N LYS A 97 -10.10 3.54 21.19
CA LYS A 97 -9.88 2.10 21.44
C LYS A 97 -8.39 1.70 21.42
N ARG A 98 -7.55 2.40 20.63
CA ARG A 98 -6.10 2.15 20.59
C ARG A 98 -5.35 2.83 21.73
N GLU A 99 -5.69 4.06 22.08
CA GLU A 99 -5.15 4.72 23.28
C GLU A 99 -5.44 3.89 24.54
N GLU A 100 -6.64 3.32 24.65
CA GLU A 100 -7.02 2.40 25.73
C GLU A 100 -6.23 1.07 25.72
N SER A 101 -5.84 0.57 24.53
CA SER A 101 -5.07 -0.68 24.38
C SER A 101 -3.57 -0.50 24.68
N LEU A 102 -2.99 0.67 24.35
CA LEU A 102 -1.59 0.99 24.68
C LEU A 102 -1.40 1.42 26.15
N ALA A 103 -2.40 2.06 26.76
CA ALA A 103 -2.36 2.47 28.16
C ALA A 103 -2.61 1.31 29.17
N GLY A 104 -2.95 0.12 28.66
CA GLY A 104 -3.17 -1.09 29.46
C GLY A 104 -1.98 -2.07 29.53
N LEU A 105 -0.80 -1.69 29.01
CA LEU A 105 0.49 -2.39 29.12
C LEU A 105 1.44 -1.60 30.04
#